data_AF-A0A4Y2WBD3-F1
#
_entry.id   AF-A0A4Y2WBD3-F1
#
_cell.length_a   1.000
_cell.length_b   1.000
_cell.length_c   1.000
_cell.angle_alpha   90.00
_cell.angle_beta   90.00
_cell.angle_gamma   90.00
#
_symmetry.space_group_name_H-M   'P 1'
#
loop_
_entity.id
_entity.type
_entity.pdbx_description
1 polymer ?
#
loop_
_entity_poly.entity_id
_entity_poly.type
_entity_poly.pdbx_seq_one_letter_code
_entity_poly.pdbx_strand_id
1 'polypeptide(L)'
;MRELFPTHSIPNSVASDNGRLYTSEEFQNFISKNVIRHILVSPYHPSSDRQAQRVVQTTRNALKRIISGDWNQQLTSFHLTQHITPSAATSFSPTELLIKRRLRAVLDLLHRDLVEDRKRKDEELLDQRLSKGQLRSFSPNDAVYIKNHSLGQI
;
A
#
# COMPACT_ATOMS: atom_id res chain seq x y z
N MET A 1 -14.60 5.78 -7.39
CA MET A 1 -14.43 4.43 -6.80
C MET A 1 -14.85 3.29 -7.71
N ARG A 2 -15.88 3.43 -8.56
CA ARG A 2 -16.34 2.36 -9.45
C ARG A 2 -15.30 1.84 -10.44
N GLU A 3 -14.28 2.63 -10.78
CA GLU A 3 -13.19 2.20 -11.68
C GLU A 3 -12.01 1.53 -10.94
N LEU A 4 -11.87 1.74 -9.62
CA LEU A 4 -10.71 1.26 -8.87
C LEU A 4 -10.85 -0.20 -8.41
N PHE A 5 -12.06 -0.57 -7.97
CA PHE A 5 -12.35 -1.90 -7.39
C PHE A 5 -12.51 -3.04 -8.40
N PRO A 6 -12.95 -2.83 -9.67
CA PRO A 6 -12.90 -3.88 -10.67
C PRO A 6 -11.49 -4.43 -10.90
N THR A 7 -10.46 -3.57 -10.76
CA THR A 7 -9.06 -3.93 -10.99
C THR A 7 -8.40 -4.58 -9.76
N HIS A 8 -8.80 -4.20 -8.54
CA HIS A 8 -8.11 -4.60 -7.30
C HIS A 8 -8.97 -5.38 -6.31
N SER A 9 -10.19 -5.79 -6.72
CA SER A 9 -11.25 -6.33 -5.87
C SER A 9 -11.80 -5.34 -4.83
N ILE A 10 -12.91 -5.72 -4.19
CA ILE A 10 -13.55 -4.92 -3.14
C ILE A 10 -12.80 -5.19 -1.81
N PRO A 11 -12.26 -4.16 -1.14
CA PRO A 11 -11.55 -4.35 0.13
C PRO A 11 -12.51 -4.60 1.29
N ASN A 12 -12.08 -5.38 2.28
CA ASN A 12 -12.85 -5.61 3.51
C ASN A 12 -13.01 -4.33 4.37
N SER A 13 -12.03 -3.42 4.31
CA SER A 13 -12.05 -2.18 5.06
C SER A 13 -11.28 -1.07 4.35
N VAL A 14 -11.75 0.16 4.52
CA VAL A 14 -11.09 1.38 4.04
C VAL A 14 -10.87 2.29 5.24
N ALA A 15 -9.65 2.82 5.37
CA ALA A 15 -9.32 3.81 6.39
C ALA A 15 -9.09 5.18 5.72
N SER A 16 -9.75 6.22 6.20
CA SER A 16 -9.58 7.60 5.73
C SER A 16 -9.55 8.60 6.87
N ASP A 17 -9.15 9.83 6.58
CA ASP A 17 -9.34 10.94 7.50
C ASP A 17 -10.83 11.35 7.61
N ASN A 18 -11.11 12.31 8.49
CA ASN A 18 -12.44 12.91 8.66
C ASN A 18 -12.79 13.96 7.58
N GLY A 19 -12.13 13.92 6.42
CA GLY A 19 -12.38 14.83 5.31
C GLY A 19 -13.83 14.74 4.82
N ARG A 20 -14.40 15.88 4.42
CA ARG A 20 -15.81 15.99 3.99
C ARG A 20 -16.20 15.03 2.86
N LEU A 21 -15.25 14.68 1.99
CA LEU A 21 -15.47 13.73 0.91
C LEU A 21 -15.74 12.31 1.43
N TYR A 22 -15.05 11.90 2.49
CA TYR A 22 -15.17 10.57 3.09
C TYR A 22 -16.28 10.49 4.14
N THR A 23 -16.76 11.63 4.64
CA THR A 23 -17.91 11.71 5.56
C THR A 23 -19.23 12.06 4.85
N SER A 24 -19.19 12.27 3.53
CA SER A 24 -20.39 12.54 2.72
C SER A 24 -21.37 11.36 2.72
N GLU A 25 -22.66 11.65 2.61
CA GLU A 25 -23.72 10.64 2.52
C GLU A 25 -23.51 9.72 1.32
N GLU A 26 -23.08 10.26 0.18
CA GLU A 26 -22.78 9.48 -1.03
C GLU A 26 -21.70 8.43 -0.78
N PHE A 27 -20.62 8.81 -0.10
CA PHE A 27 -19.53 7.88 0.24
C PHE A 27 -20.00 6.81 1.22
N GLN A 28 -20.74 7.19 2.27
CA GLN A 28 -21.27 6.24 3.26
C GLN A 28 -22.24 5.24 2.63
N ASN A 29 -23.10 5.71 1.73
CA ASN A 29 -24.00 4.86 0.96
C ASN A 29 -23.22 3.88 0.08
N PHE A 30 -22.16 4.34 -0.59
CA PHE A 30 -21.33 3.48 -1.42
C PHE A 30 -20.60 2.39 -0.60
N ILE A 31 -19.96 2.76 0.49
CA ILE A 31 -19.27 1.82 1.40
C ILE A 31 -20.24 0.78 1.95
N SER A 32 -21.42 1.22 2.43
CA SER A 32 -22.44 0.35 3.01
C SER A 32 -22.99 -0.65 1.99
N LYS A 33 -23.25 -0.20 0.75
CA LYS A 33 -23.73 -1.06 -0.35
C LYS A 33 -22.72 -2.14 -0.74
N ASN A 34 -21.43 -1.89 -0.56
CA ASN A 34 -20.37 -2.84 -0.87
C ASN A 34 -19.88 -3.62 0.37
N VAL A 35 -20.56 -3.49 1.51
CA VAL A 35 -20.20 -4.17 2.78
C VAL A 35 -18.74 -3.90 3.20
N ILE A 36 -18.26 -2.69 2.91
CA ILE A 36 -16.90 -2.27 3.25
C ILE A 36 -16.94 -1.67 4.66
N ARG A 37 -16.02 -2.05 5.54
CA ARG A 37 -15.89 -1.40 6.86
C ARG A 37 -15.13 -0.08 6.71
N HIS A 38 -15.79 1.05 6.98
CA HIS A 38 -15.12 2.34 6.99
C HIS A 38 -14.53 2.67 8.37
N ILE A 39 -13.23 2.92 8.41
CA ILE A 39 -12.46 3.24 9.60
C ILE A 39 -12.03 4.71 9.50
N LEU A 40 -12.63 5.57 10.32
CA LEU A 40 -12.21 6.96 10.39
C LEU A 40 -10.97 7.07 11.28
N VAL A 41 -9.87 7.53 10.71
CA VAL A 41 -8.61 7.75 11.40
C VAL A 41 -8.73 9.06 12.17
N SER A 42 -8.66 8.97 13.50
CA SER A 42 -8.61 10.16 14.36
C SER A 42 -7.42 11.06 13.95
N PRO A 43 -7.56 12.40 14.00
CA PRO A 43 -6.48 13.34 13.69
C PRO A 43 -5.16 13.05 14.42
N TYR A 44 -5.23 12.34 15.54
CA TYR A 44 -4.11 12.00 16.41
C TYR A 44 -3.63 10.54 16.28
N HIS A 45 -3.94 9.85 15.18
CA HIS A 45 -3.37 8.54 14.87
C HIS A 45 -2.31 8.62 13.77
N PRO A 46 -1.10 9.13 14.09
CA PRO A 46 -0.10 9.52 13.10
C PRO A 46 0.45 8.33 12.31
N SER A 47 0.27 7.08 12.73
CA SER A 47 0.78 5.91 12.00
C SER A 47 0.07 5.68 10.66
N SER A 48 -1.27 5.72 10.65
CA SER A 48 -2.06 5.44 9.43
C SER A 48 -1.97 6.60 8.44
N ASP A 49 -2.06 7.83 8.94
CA ASP A 49 -1.93 9.02 8.10
C ASP A 49 -0.50 9.20 7.57
N ARG A 50 0.54 8.85 8.35
CA ARG A 50 1.93 8.88 7.87
C ARG A 50 2.17 7.99 6.65
N GLN A 51 1.49 6.84 6.53
CA GLN A 51 1.64 6.01 5.34
C GLN A 51 1.08 6.71 4.10
N ALA A 52 -0.14 7.25 4.20
CA ALA A 52 -0.75 8.01 3.11
C ALA A 52 0.10 9.24 2.73
N GLN A 53 0.55 10.02 3.72
CA GLN A 53 1.42 11.17 3.52
C GLN A 53 2.75 10.79 2.85
N ARG A 54 3.35 9.65 3.25
CA ARG A 54 4.59 9.16 2.65
C ARG A 54 4.38 8.76 1.20
N VAL A 55 3.26 8.13 0.85
CA VAL A 55 2.92 7.81 -0.54
C VAL A 55 2.77 9.09 -1.37
N VAL A 56 2.09 10.12 -0.86
CA VAL A 56 1.96 11.42 -1.54
C VAL A 56 3.33 12.07 -1.76
N GLN A 57 4.19 12.06 -0.74
CA GLN A 57 5.53 12.63 -0.83
C GLN A 57 6.41 11.89 -1.86
N THR A 58 6.39 10.55 -1.84
CA THR A 58 7.09 9.72 -2.83
C THR A 58 6.59 10.00 -4.24
N THR A 59 5.27 10.11 -4.41
CA THR A 59 4.64 10.41 -5.69
C THR A 59 5.12 11.76 -6.22
N ARG A 60 5.03 12.81 -5.41
CA ARG A 60 5.51 14.15 -5.79
C ARG A 60 6.99 14.14 -6.19
N ASN A 61 7.83 13.48 -5.41
CA ASN A 61 9.27 13.42 -5.69
C ASN A 61 9.58 12.64 -6.98
N ALA A 62 8.84 11.57 -7.25
CA ALA A 62 9.01 10.79 -8.47
C ALA A 62 8.56 11.58 -9.70
N LEU A 63 7.37 12.20 -9.66
CA LEU A 63 6.85 13.00 -10.77
C LEU A 63 7.75 14.20 -11.08
N LYS A 64 8.34 14.86 -10.07
CA LYS A 64 9.34 15.92 -10.27
C LYS A 64 10.58 15.47 -11.06
N ARG A 65 10.91 14.17 -11.05
CA ARG A 65 12.07 13.61 -11.77
C ARG A 65 11.72 13.18 -13.19
N ILE A 66 10.44 12.99 -13.52
CA ILE A 66 10.00 12.63 -14.86
C ILE A 66 9.82 13.94 -15.63
N ILE A 67 10.78 14.25 -16.49
CA ILE A 67 10.87 15.54 -17.19
C ILE A 67 10.33 15.52 -18.63
N SER A 68 9.87 14.36 -19.10
CA SER A 68 9.45 14.16 -20.50
C SER A 68 8.11 13.42 -20.59
N GLY A 69 7.40 13.68 -21.69
CA GLY A 69 6.08 13.11 -21.96
C GLY A 69 4.92 13.96 -21.45
N ASP A 70 3.72 13.66 -21.95
CA ASP A 70 2.49 14.27 -21.45
C ASP A 70 2.13 13.75 -20.03
N TRP A 71 1.13 14.36 -19.39
CA TRP A 71 0.76 13.98 -18.02
C TRP A 71 0.36 12.50 -17.90
N ASN A 72 -0.33 11.96 -18.91
CA ASN A 72 -0.75 10.56 -18.90
C ASN A 72 0.44 9.61 -18.98
N GLN A 73 1.43 9.93 -19.81
CA GLN A 73 2.68 9.17 -19.94
C GLN A 73 3.51 9.23 -18.65
N GLN A 74 3.60 10.41 -18.02
CA GLN A 74 4.32 10.57 -16.75
C GLN A 74 3.66 9.77 -15.62
N LEU A 75 2.34 9.85 -15.50
CA LEU A 75 1.57 9.08 -14.51
C LEU A 75 1.69 7.58 -14.76
N THR A 76 1.55 7.13 -16.01
CA THR A 76 1.67 5.71 -16.37
C THR A 76 3.07 5.17 -16.05
N SER A 77 4.11 5.93 -16.38
CA SER A 77 5.50 5.57 -16.08
C SER A 77 5.76 5.49 -14.57
N PHE A 78 5.23 6.44 -13.81
CA PHE A 78 5.29 6.42 -12.35
C PHE A 78 4.57 5.21 -11.76
N HIS A 79 3.33 4.94 -12.18
CA HIS A 79 2.53 3.80 -11.71
C HIS A 79 3.26 2.47 -11.96
N LEU A 80 3.78 2.28 -13.18
CA LEU A 80 4.54 1.09 -13.51
C LEU A 80 5.77 0.95 -12.60
N THR A 81 6.54 2.03 -12.42
CA THR A 81 7.73 2.03 -11.56
C THR A 81 7.38 1.66 -10.12
N GLN A 82 6.33 2.26 -9.54
CA GLN A 82 5.88 1.91 -8.19
C GLN A 82 5.46 0.44 -8.08
N HIS A 83 4.79 -0.09 -9.10
CA HIS A 83 4.24 -1.45 -9.11
C HIS A 83 5.30 -2.55 -9.22
N ILE A 84 6.45 -2.27 -9.85
CA ILE A 84 7.53 -3.24 -10.08
C ILE A 84 8.73 -3.06 -9.15
N THR A 85 8.84 -1.92 -8.46
CA THR A 85 9.99 -1.64 -7.58
C THR A 85 9.82 -2.36 -6.24
N PRO A 86 10.77 -3.23 -5.85
CA PRO A 86 10.72 -3.88 -4.54
C PRO A 86 10.85 -2.88 -3.40
N SER A 87 10.04 -3.04 -2.36
CA SER A 87 10.16 -2.23 -1.14
C SER A 87 11.29 -2.76 -0.27
N ALA A 88 12.10 -1.88 0.33
CA ALA A 88 13.17 -2.29 1.25
C ALA A 88 12.64 -3.05 2.49
N ALA A 89 11.40 -2.78 2.91
CA ALA A 89 10.81 -3.43 4.07
C ALA A 89 10.35 -4.87 3.78
N THR A 90 9.81 -5.11 2.58
CA THR A 90 9.23 -6.41 2.21
C THR A 90 10.11 -7.20 1.25
N SER A 91 11.14 -6.60 0.66
CA SER A 91 11.95 -7.13 -0.44
C SER A 91 11.16 -7.47 -1.72
N PHE A 92 9.85 -7.21 -1.73
CA PHE A 92 8.92 -7.51 -2.81
C PHE A 92 8.25 -6.23 -3.29
N SER A 93 7.92 -6.19 -4.57
CA SER A 93 7.15 -5.12 -5.18
C SER A 93 5.66 -5.24 -4.82
N PRO A 94 4.88 -4.14 -4.89
CA PRO A 94 3.45 -4.18 -4.64
C PRO A 94 2.70 -5.19 -5.52
N THR A 95 3.09 -5.34 -6.79
CA THR A 95 2.43 -6.30 -7.69
C THR A 95 2.77 -7.74 -7.34
N GLU A 96 4.02 -8.01 -6.93
CA GLU A 96 4.41 -9.33 -6.45
C GLU A 96 3.59 -9.73 -5.22
N LEU A 97 3.36 -8.80 -4.28
CA LEU A 97 2.52 -9.06 -3.12
C LEU A 97 1.04 -9.26 -3.48
N LEU A 98 0.54 -8.53 -4.47
CA LEU A 98 -0.87 -8.56 -4.86
C LEU A 98 -1.24 -9.80 -5.70
N ILE A 99 -0.43 -10.13 -6.70
CA ILE A 99 -0.72 -11.16 -7.71
C ILE A 99 0.11 -12.43 -7.47
N LYS A 100 1.02 -12.41 -6.48
CA LYS A 100 2.00 -13.49 -6.20
C LYS A 100 2.87 -13.83 -7.42
N ARG A 101 3.08 -12.85 -8.30
CA ARG A 101 3.89 -12.99 -9.51
C ARG A 101 4.63 -11.69 -9.81
N ARG A 102 5.88 -11.82 -10.22
CA ARG A 102 6.67 -10.71 -10.73
C ARG A 102 6.26 -10.34 -12.15
N LEU A 103 5.98 -9.05 -12.39
CA LEU A 103 5.80 -8.53 -13.75
C LEU A 103 7.15 -8.49 -14.47
N ARG A 104 7.16 -8.84 -15.76
CA ARG A 104 8.37 -8.68 -16.58
C ARG A 104 8.66 -7.20 -16.80
N ALA A 105 9.82 -6.76 -16.35
CA ALA A 105 10.36 -5.43 -16.60
C ALA A 105 11.40 -5.46 -17.72
N VAL A 106 11.73 -4.27 -18.27
CA VAL A 106 12.78 -4.12 -19.29
C VAL A 106 14.14 -4.65 -18.80
N LEU A 107 14.45 -4.48 -17.50
CA LEU A 107 15.68 -5.01 -16.90
C LEU A 107 15.75 -6.55 -16.93
N ASP A 108 14.60 -7.24 -16.86
CA ASP A 108 14.56 -8.70 -16.93
C ASP A 108 14.86 -9.21 -18.34
N LEU A 109 14.63 -8.38 -19.37
CA LEU A 109 15.00 -8.70 -20.75
C LEU A 109 16.51 -8.63 -21.00
N LEU A 110 17.22 -7.80 -20.22
CA LEU A 110 18.68 -7.65 -20.33
C LEU A 110 19.45 -8.80 -19.68
N HIS A 111 18.88 -9.49 -18.70
CA HIS A 111 19.53 -10.58 -17.97
C HIS A 111 18.62 -11.80 -17.86
N ARG A 112 18.25 -12.39 -19.01
CA ARG A 112 17.34 -13.56 -19.09
C ARG A 112 17.80 -14.75 -18.24
N ASP A 113 19.10 -14.99 -18.15
CA ASP A 113 19.66 -16.15 -17.44
C ASP A 113 19.47 -16.06 -15.93
N LEU A 114 19.32 -14.85 -15.39
CA LEU A 114 19.12 -14.62 -13.95
C LEU A 114 17.65 -14.69 -13.53
N VAL A 115 16.73 -14.79 -14.49
CA VAL A 115 15.28 -14.72 -14.24
C VAL A 115 14.77 -16.00 -13.58
N GLU A 116 15.16 -17.17 -14.08
CA GLU A 116 14.63 -18.45 -13.57
C GLU A 116 15.18 -18.80 -12.17
N ASP A 117 16.46 -18.48 -11.91
CA ASP A 117 17.07 -18.68 -10.59
C ASP A 117 16.58 -17.69 -9.53
N ARG A 118 16.18 -16.47 -9.94
CA ARG A 118 15.53 -15.52 -9.02
C ARG A 118 14.09 -15.91 -8.71
N LYS A 119 13.31 -16.33 -9.70
CA LYS A 119 11.90 -16.73 -9.51
C LYS A 119 11.73 -17.77 -8.41
N ARG A 120 12.51 -18.86 -8.43
CA ARG A 120 12.45 -19.91 -7.40
C ARG A 120 12.72 -19.35 -6.00
N LYS A 121 13.76 -18.54 -5.86
CA LYS A 121 14.14 -17.93 -4.56
C LYS A 121 13.08 -16.95 -4.07
N ASP A 122 12.52 -16.15 -4.97
CA ASP A 122 11.50 -15.15 -4.64
C ASP A 122 10.19 -15.82 -4.20
N GLU A 123 9.76 -16.91 -4.85
CA GLU A 123 8.57 -17.69 -4.46
C GLU A 123 8.73 -18.33 -3.07
N GLU A 124 9.86 -18.99 -2.81
CA GLU A 124 10.17 -19.57 -1.49
C GLU A 124 10.20 -18.52 -0.37
N LEU A 125 10.78 -17.34 -0.64
CA LEU A 125 10.84 -16.24 0.33
C LEU A 125 9.47 -15.61 0.59
N LEU A 126 8.61 -15.53 -0.43
CA LEU A 126 7.27 -14.95 -0.32
C LEU A 126 6.39 -15.86 0.54
N ASP A 127 6.42 -17.17 0.30
CA ASP A 127 5.67 -18.15 1.09
C ASP A 127 6.14 -18.20 2.55
N GLN A 128 7.45 -18.13 2.80
CA GLN A 128 8.00 -18.06 4.17
C GLN A 128 7.58 -16.78 4.92
N ARG A 129 7.39 -15.65 4.23
CA ARG A 129 6.97 -14.39 4.87
C ARG A 129 5.47 -14.31 5.07
N LEU A 130 4.67 -14.83 4.14
CA LEU A 130 3.22 -14.94 4.30
C LEU A 130 2.86 -15.91 5.44
N SER A 131 3.64 -16.97 5.63
CA SER A 131 3.43 -17.93 6.75
C SER A 131 3.86 -17.39 8.12
N LYS A 132 4.85 -16.49 8.17
CA LYS A 132 5.35 -15.86 9.41
C LYS A 132 4.50 -14.70 9.95
N GLY A 133 3.37 -14.40 9.33
CA GLY A 133 2.42 -13.37 9.79
C GLY A 133 1.66 -13.77 11.06
N GLN A 134 2.36 -14.13 12.15
CA GLN A 134 1.73 -14.37 13.43
C GLN A 134 1.38 -12.99 14.03
N LEU A 135 0.12 -12.58 13.85
CA LEU A 135 -0.42 -11.43 14.58
C LEU A 135 -0.23 -11.70 16.07
N ARG A 136 0.34 -10.71 16.80
CA ARG A 136 0.25 -10.71 18.26
C ARG A 136 -1.22 -10.63 18.64
N SER A 137 -1.77 -11.75 19.10
CA SER A 137 -3.09 -11.81 19.71
C SER A 137 -2.96 -11.40 21.17
N PHE A 138 -3.79 -10.46 21.60
CA PHE A 138 -3.94 -10.10 23.01
C PHE A 138 -5.29 -10.58 23.51
N SER A 139 -5.34 -11.01 24.76
CA SER A 139 -6.58 -11.34 25.48
C SER A 139 -7.01 -10.16 26.35
N PRO A 140 -8.31 -10.05 26.70
CA PRO A 140 -8.75 -9.12 27.73
C PRO A 140 -7.90 -9.28 29.00
N ASN A 141 -7.41 -8.17 29.56
CA ASN A 141 -6.47 -8.06 30.69
C ASN A 141 -4.98 -8.26 30.42
N ASP A 142 -4.54 -8.41 29.16
CA ASP A 142 -3.11 -8.42 28.87
C ASP A 142 -2.47 -7.05 29.14
N ALA A 143 -1.34 -7.06 29.86
CA ALA A 143 -0.55 -5.87 30.09
C ALA A 143 0.09 -5.41 28.77
N VAL A 144 -0.30 -4.24 28.28
CA VAL A 144 0.24 -3.62 27.06
C VAL A 144 0.88 -2.28 27.38
N TYR A 145 2.04 -2.01 26.76
CA TYR A 145 2.69 -0.70 26.87
C TYR A 145 2.12 0.26 25.83
N ILE A 146 1.70 1.44 26.27
CA ILE A 146 1.23 2.51 25.39
C ILE A 146 2.31 3.61 25.34
N LYS A 147 2.74 3.97 24.13
CA LYS A 147 3.68 5.08 23.94
C LYS A 147 2.89 6.40 23.96
N ASN A 148 3.12 7.20 25.00
CA ASN A 148 2.48 8.49 25.16
C ASN A 148 3.15 9.55 24.25
N HIS A 149 2.36 10.30 23.50
CA HIS A 149 2.84 11.27 22.48
C HIS A 149 2.53 12.74 22.81
N SER A 150 2.01 13.05 24.00
CA SER A 150 1.83 14.43 24.45
C SER A 150 3.17 15.06 24.83
N LEU A 151 3.65 16.00 24.02
CA LEU A 151 4.64 16.99 24.46
C LEU A 151 3.94 17.89 25.48
N GLY A 152 4.14 17.60 26.76
CA GLY A 152 3.85 18.55 27.82
C GLY A 152 4.91 19.64 27.81
N GLN A 153 4.51 20.86 27.49
CA GLN A 153 5.10 22.07 28.05
C GLN A 153 4.02 23.15 28.03
N ILE A 154 3.64 23.56 29.23
CA ILE A 154 2.80 24.72 29.57
C ILE A 154 3.60 25.99 29.25
#